data_AF-A0A7Z0CK58-F1
#
_entry.id   AF-A0A7Z0CK58-F1
#
_cell.length_a   1.000
_cell.length_b   1.000
_cell.length_c   1.000
_cell.angle_alpha   90.00
_cell.angle_beta   90.00
_cell.angle_gamma   90.00
#
_symmetry.space_group_name_H-M   'P 1'
#
loop_
_entity.id
_entity.type
_entity.pdbx_description
1 polymer ?
#
loop_
_entity_poly.entity_id
_entity_poly.type
_entity_poly.pdbx_seq_one_letter_code
_entity_poly.pdbx_strand_id
1 'polypeptide(L)'
;MTTLLRSERARRGLRATDLAQEIGVHPMSILRWERRERLPGPVHIHALARALELEPAHVAGFFDDARPTAPGAAGHRGQALRGLRWRASVSAARLAAEVGVPASTVYNWEAGRARIPAERITALAEALGLSAEALVARLAAPTTVLGRPRPPMGPLRRLRHRARLSQARAAAAAGVDRHALGQWERGAGTPPLSAIRRLASAYGAPVAQVARAAGIEPPHLLDRARWRPGDLPGVIRTLREWAGLTQGELARRCGCSTAAVRTWESARVVPSGRMVARLELAFGLPAGALQAAL
;
A
#
# COMPACT_ATOMS: atom_id res chain seq x y z
N MET A 1 -28.95 19.12 -5.24
CA MET A 1 -29.35 18.22 -4.14
C MET A 1 -28.17 18.01 -3.20
N THR A 2 -28.30 18.44 -1.95
CA THR A 2 -27.35 18.15 -0.86
C THR A 2 -27.69 16.77 -0.30
N THR A 3 -26.75 15.82 -0.37
CA THR A 3 -26.94 14.47 0.21
C THR A 3 -26.66 14.46 1.71
N LEU A 4 -27.19 13.47 2.44
CA LEU A 4 -27.02 13.34 3.90
C LEU A 4 -25.55 13.26 4.29
N LEU A 5 -24.73 12.48 3.55
CA LEU A 5 -23.28 12.43 3.76
C LEU A 5 -22.62 13.81 3.62
N ARG A 6 -22.98 14.58 2.58
CA ARG A 6 -22.42 15.91 2.34
C ARG A 6 -22.82 16.89 3.45
N SER A 7 -24.05 16.81 3.92
CA SER A 7 -24.59 17.68 4.98
C SER A 7 -23.92 17.38 6.32
N GLU A 8 -23.77 16.11 6.67
CA GLU A 8 -23.16 15.70 7.94
C GLU A 8 -21.66 16.01 8.01
N ARG A 9 -20.99 15.89 6.86
CA ARG A 9 -19.60 16.34 6.68
C ARG A 9 -19.48 17.86 6.82
N ALA A 10 -20.34 18.62 6.15
CA ALA A 10 -20.32 20.09 6.21
C ALA A 10 -20.63 20.63 7.61
N ARG A 11 -21.56 19.99 8.35
CA ARG A 11 -21.88 20.33 9.76
C ARG A 11 -20.66 20.23 10.67
N ARG A 12 -19.71 19.36 10.33
CA ARG A 12 -18.44 19.16 11.07
C ARG A 12 -17.28 19.99 10.50
N GLY A 13 -17.54 20.88 9.55
CA GLY A 13 -16.50 21.70 8.91
C GLY A 13 -15.52 20.90 8.05
N LEU A 14 -15.81 19.63 7.75
CA LEU A 14 -14.91 18.76 7.00
C LEU A 14 -15.04 19.02 5.50
N ARG A 15 -13.93 19.11 4.76
CA ARG A 15 -13.95 19.01 3.29
C ARG A 15 -13.93 17.56 2.86
N ALA A 16 -14.35 17.27 1.63
CA ALA A 16 -14.33 15.90 1.09
C ALA A 16 -12.90 15.31 1.10
N THR A 17 -11.88 16.15 0.92
CA THR A 17 -10.46 15.77 1.04
C THR A 17 -10.09 15.33 2.46
N ASP A 18 -10.58 16.06 3.46
CA ASP A 18 -10.23 15.84 4.87
C ASP A 18 -10.82 14.49 5.33
N LEU A 19 -12.11 14.26 5.03
CA LEU A 19 -12.78 12.98 5.31
C LEU A 19 -12.13 11.81 4.55
N ALA A 20 -11.73 12.02 3.29
CA ALA A 20 -11.06 10.99 2.50
C ALA A 20 -9.71 10.59 3.09
N GLN A 21 -8.91 11.57 3.52
CA GLN A 21 -7.63 11.35 4.17
C GLN A 21 -7.79 10.58 5.49
N GLU A 22 -8.81 10.94 6.27
CA GLU A 22 -9.10 10.31 7.55
C GLU A 22 -9.46 8.82 7.42
N ILE A 23 -10.36 8.48 6.47
CA ILE A 23 -10.78 7.09 6.26
C ILE A 23 -9.88 6.32 5.29
N GLY A 24 -8.84 6.96 4.74
CA GLY A 24 -7.83 6.32 3.88
C GLY A 24 -8.30 6.00 2.46
N VAL A 25 -9.19 6.81 1.88
CA VAL A 25 -9.66 6.69 0.49
C VAL A 25 -9.24 7.91 -0.35
N HIS A 26 -9.47 7.85 -1.66
CA HIS A 26 -9.23 8.99 -2.54
C HIS A 26 -10.37 10.02 -2.40
N PRO A 27 -10.13 11.34 -2.48
CA PRO A 27 -11.18 12.37 -2.40
C PRO A 27 -12.36 12.15 -3.36
N MET A 28 -12.07 11.67 -4.58
CA MET A 28 -13.11 11.29 -5.55
C MET A 28 -14.04 10.18 -5.07
N SER A 29 -13.62 9.30 -4.16
CA SER A 29 -14.51 8.28 -3.58
C SER A 29 -15.62 8.93 -2.77
N ILE A 30 -15.30 9.92 -1.94
CA ILE A 30 -16.28 10.71 -1.18
C ILE A 30 -17.23 11.42 -2.14
N LEU A 31 -16.71 12.11 -3.15
CA LEU A 31 -17.53 12.83 -4.13
C LEU A 31 -18.47 11.90 -4.90
N ARG A 32 -18.00 10.71 -5.30
CA ARG A 32 -18.83 9.69 -5.97
C ARG A 32 -19.94 9.16 -5.05
N TRP A 33 -19.65 8.99 -3.75
CA TRP A 33 -20.66 8.60 -2.76
C TRP A 33 -21.70 9.70 -2.53
N GLU A 34 -21.25 10.95 -2.41
CA GLU A 34 -22.12 12.12 -2.26
C GLU A 34 -23.01 12.36 -3.48
N ARG A 35 -22.59 11.95 -4.67
CA ARG A 35 -23.34 12.06 -5.93
C ARG A 35 -24.16 10.83 -6.30
N ARG A 36 -24.12 9.77 -5.48
CA ARG A 36 -24.75 8.46 -5.77
C ARG A 36 -24.22 7.73 -7.00
N GLU A 37 -23.11 8.18 -7.58
CA GLU A 37 -22.45 7.48 -8.70
C GLU A 37 -21.90 6.11 -8.26
N ARG A 38 -21.64 5.95 -6.95
CA ARG A 38 -21.18 4.70 -6.34
C ARG A 38 -21.60 4.64 -4.88
N LEU A 39 -21.82 3.43 -4.36
CA LEU A 39 -22.11 3.22 -2.94
C LEU A 39 -20.85 2.79 -2.16
N PRO A 40 -20.66 3.26 -0.92
CA PRO A 40 -19.61 2.75 -0.03
C PRO A 40 -19.90 1.30 0.37
N GLY A 41 -18.87 0.46 0.32
CA GLY A 41 -18.95 -0.91 0.86
C GLY A 41 -18.94 -0.96 2.39
N PRO A 42 -19.22 -2.12 3.03
CA PRO A 42 -19.37 -2.24 4.49
C PRO A 42 -18.16 -1.72 5.29
N VAL A 43 -16.94 -1.99 4.82
CA VAL A 43 -15.71 -1.49 5.47
C VAL A 43 -15.66 0.04 5.49
N HIS A 44 -16.13 0.69 4.42
CA HIS A 44 -16.16 2.15 4.32
C HIS A 44 -17.29 2.75 5.14
N ILE A 45 -18.44 2.08 5.26
CA ILE A 45 -19.52 2.49 6.18
C ILE A 45 -19.00 2.56 7.61
N HIS A 46 -18.30 1.53 8.09
CA HIS A 46 -17.72 1.56 9.44
C HIS A 46 -16.62 2.63 9.59
N ALA A 47 -15.85 2.91 8.53
CA ALA A 47 -14.84 3.96 8.57
C ALA A 47 -15.47 5.37 8.61
N LEU A 48 -16.52 5.60 7.82
CA LEU A 48 -17.31 6.84 7.83
C LEU A 48 -18.02 7.02 9.18
N ALA A 49 -18.60 5.96 9.74
CA ALA A 49 -19.25 5.97 11.06
C ALA A 49 -18.30 6.47 12.15
N ARG A 50 -17.07 5.94 12.19
CA ARG A 50 -16.05 6.43 13.13
C ARG A 50 -15.66 7.88 12.88
N ALA A 51 -15.41 8.27 11.62
CA ALA A 51 -14.97 9.62 11.29
C ALA A 51 -16.07 10.69 11.48
N LEU A 52 -17.33 10.29 11.35
CA LEU A 52 -18.49 11.17 11.54
C LEU A 52 -19.05 11.08 12.97
N GLU A 53 -18.50 10.23 13.83
CA GLU A 53 -19.01 9.97 15.18
C GLU A 53 -20.50 9.60 15.18
N LEU A 54 -20.85 8.65 14.32
CA LEU A 54 -22.22 8.15 14.16
C LEU A 54 -22.24 6.62 14.21
N GLU A 55 -23.41 6.07 14.50
CA GLU A 55 -23.63 4.63 14.40
C GLU A 55 -23.52 4.13 12.96
N PRO A 56 -22.88 2.95 12.70
CA PRO A 56 -22.76 2.39 11.36
C PRO A 56 -24.10 2.19 10.65
N ALA A 57 -25.15 1.84 11.40
CA ALA A 57 -26.51 1.72 10.88
C ALA A 57 -27.06 3.06 10.37
N HIS A 58 -26.82 4.14 11.12
CA HIS A 58 -27.24 5.49 10.72
C HIS A 58 -26.51 5.95 9.45
N VAL A 59 -25.20 5.70 9.36
CA VAL A 59 -24.42 6.03 8.15
C VAL A 59 -24.81 5.18 6.96
N ALA A 60 -25.16 3.91 7.16
CA ALA A 60 -25.71 3.07 6.09
C ALA A 60 -27.02 3.66 5.54
N GLY A 61 -27.86 4.19 6.43
CA GLY A 61 -29.12 4.86 6.11
C GLY A 61 -28.98 6.05 5.16
N PHE A 62 -27.83 6.72 5.15
CA PHE A 62 -27.55 7.82 4.21
C PHE A 62 -27.68 7.40 2.75
N PHE A 63 -27.61 6.11 2.44
CA PHE A 63 -27.55 5.57 1.09
C PHE A 63 -28.76 4.70 0.74
N ASP A 64 -29.79 4.65 1.59
CA ASP A 64 -30.92 3.75 1.39
C ASP A 64 -31.82 4.16 0.20
N ASP A 65 -31.92 5.44 -0.09
CA ASP A 65 -32.57 6.02 -1.27
C ASP A 65 -31.87 5.67 -2.59
N ALA A 66 -30.54 5.56 -2.56
CA ALA A 66 -29.71 5.19 -3.70
C ALA A 66 -29.40 3.69 -3.76
N ARG A 67 -29.77 2.96 -2.71
CA ARG A 67 -29.79 1.51 -2.72
C ARG A 67 -30.99 1.13 -3.57
N PRO A 68 -30.82 0.34 -4.65
CA PRO A 68 -31.98 -0.22 -5.33
C PRO A 68 -32.86 -0.88 -4.26
N THR A 69 -34.14 -0.51 -4.19
CA THR A 69 -35.15 -1.37 -3.58
C THR A 69 -35.05 -2.66 -4.36
N ALA A 70 -34.36 -3.65 -3.77
CA ALA A 70 -34.18 -4.92 -4.43
C ALA A 70 -35.58 -5.43 -4.77
N PRO A 71 -35.87 -5.77 -6.05
CA PRO A 71 -36.87 -6.79 -6.31
C PRO A 71 -36.47 -7.95 -5.41
N GLY A 72 -37.36 -8.35 -4.52
CA GLY A 72 -37.04 -9.23 -3.41
C GLY A 72 -36.25 -10.46 -3.85
N ALA A 73 -35.22 -10.80 -3.08
CA ALA A 73 -34.89 -12.18 -2.69
C ALA A 73 -34.88 -13.31 -3.75
N ALA A 74 -34.82 -13.05 -5.06
CA ALA A 74 -34.76 -14.08 -6.08
C ALA A 74 -33.29 -14.37 -6.42
N GLY A 75 -32.78 -15.50 -5.96
CA GLY A 75 -31.48 -16.01 -6.40
C GLY A 75 -30.57 -16.60 -5.31
N HIS A 76 -29.61 -17.39 -5.75
CA HIS A 76 -28.71 -18.17 -4.91
C HIS A 76 -27.48 -17.36 -4.49
N ARG A 77 -26.92 -17.70 -3.34
CA ARG A 77 -25.63 -17.16 -2.87
C ARG A 77 -24.51 -17.61 -3.81
N GLY A 78 -23.58 -16.72 -4.16
CA GLY A 78 -22.50 -17.02 -5.11
C GLY A 78 -21.12 -17.27 -4.48
N GLN A 79 -20.98 -17.12 -3.16
CA GLN A 79 -19.68 -17.15 -2.48
C GLN A 79 -18.95 -18.50 -2.61
N ALA A 80 -19.70 -19.61 -2.74
CA ALA A 80 -19.15 -20.95 -2.97
C ALA A 80 -18.73 -21.19 -4.44
N LEU A 81 -19.21 -20.37 -5.39
CA LEU A 81 -19.01 -20.57 -6.82
C LEU A 81 -17.53 -20.63 -7.20
N ARG A 82 -16.70 -19.79 -6.56
CA ARG A 82 -15.25 -19.76 -6.83
C ARG A 82 -14.57 -21.10 -6.54
N GLY A 83 -14.91 -21.72 -5.40
CA GLY A 83 -14.35 -23.01 -5.02
C GLY A 83 -14.85 -24.15 -5.92
N LEU A 84 -16.11 -24.10 -6.35
CA LEU A 84 -16.68 -25.05 -7.30
C LEU A 84 -15.98 -24.97 -8.66
N ARG A 85 -15.81 -23.75 -9.16
CA ARG A 85 -15.14 -23.46 -10.41
C ARG A 85 -13.68 -23.94 -10.41
N TRP A 86 -12.97 -23.78 -9.30
CA TRP A 86 -11.60 -24.28 -9.16
C TRP A 86 -11.51 -25.80 -9.15
N ARG A 87 -12.45 -26.50 -8.50
CA ARG A 87 -12.49 -27.98 -8.55
C ARG A 87 -12.80 -28.50 -9.95
N ALA A 88 -13.60 -27.77 -10.72
CA ALA A 88 -13.89 -28.07 -12.11
C ALA A 88 -12.78 -27.60 -13.09
N SER A 89 -11.69 -26.97 -12.60
CA SER A 89 -10.62 -26.39 -13.43
C SER A 89 -11.12 -25.38 -14.48
N VAL A 90 -12.23 -24.70 -14.21
CA VAL A 90 -12.82 -23.70 -15.11
C VAL A 90 -12.34 -22.29 -14.74
N SER A 91 -12.05 -21.43 -15.72
CA SER A 91 -11.71 -20.02 -15.44
C SER A 91 -12.97 -19.17 -15.30
N ALA A 92 -12.93 -18.06 -14.57
CA ALA A 92 -14.11 -17.18 -14.45
C ALA A 92 -14.55 -16.63 -15.81
N ALA A 93 -13.60 -16.37 -16.71
CA ALA A 93 -13.88 -15.93 -18.08
C ALA A 93 -14.56 -17.03 -18.91
N ARG A 94 -14.09 -18.28 -18.79
CA ARG A 94 -14.70 -19.42 -19.48
C ARG A 94 -16.11 -19.70 -18.97
N LEU A 95 -16.29 -19.75 -17.64
CA LEU A 95 -17.62 -19.92 -17.04
C LEU A 95 -18.59 -18.80 -17.49
N ALA A 96 -18.09 -17.56 -17.55
CA ALA A 96 -18.88 -16.43 -18.01
C ALA A 96 -19.30 -16.57 -19.48
N ALA A 97 -18.40 -17.01 -20.35
CA ALA A 97 -18.69 -17.28 -21.75
C ALA A 97 -19.73 -18.39 -21.92
N GLU A 98 -19.58 -19.51 -21.20
CA GLU A 98 -20.52 -20.65 -21.24
C GLU A 98 -21.91 -20.27 -20.72
N VAL A 99 -22.00 -19.39 -19.73
CA VAL A 99 -23.29 -18.94 -19.14
C VAL A 99 -23.89 -17.72 -19.86
N GLY A 100 -23.15 -17.11 -20.79
CA GLY A 100 -23.58 -15.93 -21.55
C GLY A 100 -23.63 -14.64 -20.72
N VAL A 101 -22.65 -14.42 -19.83
CA VAL A 101 -22.55 -13.21 -18.99
C VAL A 101 -21.15 -12.59 -19.07
N PRO A 102 -20.98 -11.31 -18.70
CA PRO A 102 -19.65 -10.73 -18.53
C PRO A 102 -18.87 -11.40 -17.38
N ALA A 103 -17.54 -11.54 -17.52
CA ALA A 103 -16.69 -12.11 -16.46
C ALA A 103 -16.80 -11.34 -15.12
N SER A 104 -17.04 -10.03 -15.19
CA SER A 104 -17.30 -9.17 -14.01
C SER A 104 -18.53 -9.62 -13.21
N THR A 105 -19.55 -10.16 -13.88
CA THR A 105 -20.76 -10.70 -13.23
C THR A 105 -20.42 -11.93 -12.40
N VAL A 106 -19.63 -12.86 -12.93
CA VAL A 106 -19.14 -14.03 -12.18
C VAL A 106 -18.32 -13.59 -10.97
N TYR A 107 -17.41 -12.62 -11.12
CA TYR A 107 -16.65 -12.08 -10.00
C TYR A 107 -17.53 -11.40 -8.94
N ASN A 108 -18.63 -10.73 -9.35
CA ASN A 108 -19.58 -10.12 -8.43
C ASN A 108 -20.38 -11.18 -7.65
N TRP A 109 -20.76 -12.29 -8.28
CA TRP A 109 -21.37 -13.45 -7.60
C TRP A 109 -20.40 -14.09 -6.60
N GLU A 110 -19.18 -14.39 -7.03
CA GLU A 110 -18.13 -14.99 -6.18
C GLU A 110 -17.78 -14.10 -4.97
N ALA A 111 -17.79 -12.78 -5.14
CA ALA A 111 -17.55 -11.82 -4.08
C ALA A 111 -18.77 -11.57 -3.18
N GLY A 112 -19.93 -12.17 -3.48
CA GLY A 112 -21.18 -11.94 -2.76
C GLY A 112 -21.77 -10.54 -2.96
N ARG A 113 -21.31 -9.80 -3.98
CA ARG A 113 -21.83 -8.47 -4.34
C ARG A 113 -23.14 -8.54 -5.12
N ALA A 114 -23.44 -9.69 -5.71
CA ALA A 114 -24.69 -9.99 -6.40
C ALA A 114 -25.12 -11.44 -6.11
N ARG A 115 -26.42 -11.72 -6.21
CA ARG A 115 -26.96 -13.09 -6.17
C ARG A 115 -26.96 -13.69 -7.58
N ILE A 116 -26.86 -15.02 -7.64
CA ILE A 116 -26.98 -15.79 -8.88
C ILE A 116 -28.47 -15.96 -9.18
N PRO A 117 -28.99 -15.44 -10.30
CA PRO A 117 -30.39 -15.63 -10.67
C PRO A 117 -30.73 -17.12 -10.88
N ALA A 118 -31.95 -17.53 -10.53
CA ALA A 118 -32.37 -18.93 -10.60
C ALA A 118 -32.29 -19.48 -12.03
N GLU A 119 -32.63 -18.66 -13.02
CA GLU A 119 -32.56 -19.00 -14.44
C GLU A 119 -31.14 -19.28 -14.94
N ARG A 120 -30.10 -18.93 -14.16
CA ARG A 120 -28.69 -19.19 -14.50
C ARG A 120 -28.14 -20.45 -13.85
N ILE A 121 -28.89 -21.10 -12.95
CA ILE A 121 -28.40 -22.26 -12.19
C ILE A 121 -28.13 -23.44 -13.11
N THR A 122 -29.01 -23.74 -14.06
CA THR A 122 -28.83 -24.88 -14.99
C THR A 122 -27.56 -24.71 -15.81
N ALA A 123 -27.37 -23.56 -16.46
CA ALA A 123 -26.17 -23.28 -17.26
C ALA A 123 -24.88 -23.30 -16.41
N LEU A 124 -24.93 -22.79 -15.18
CA LEU A 124 -23.79 -22.86 -14.25
C LEU A 124 -23.48 -24.29 -13.82
N ALA A 125 -24.51 -25.11 -13.61
CA ALA A 125 -24.35 -26.50 -13.20
C ALA A 125 -23.71 -27.32 -14.33
N GLU A 126 -24.20 -27.17 -15.55
CA GLU A 126 -23.64 -27.80 -16.76
C GLU A 126 -22.16 -27.43 -16.97
N ALA A 127 -21.85 -26.14 -16.92
CA ALA A 127 -20.49 -25.62 -17.06
C ALA A 127 -19.52 -26.12 -15.96
N LEU A 128 -20.05 -26.52 -14.81
CA LEU A 128 -19.29 -27.05 -13.67
C LEU A 128 -19.31 -28.58 -13.59
N GLY A 129 -20.01 -29.27 -14.50
CA GLY A 129 -20.20 -30.72 -14.46
C GLY A 129 -21.00 -31.19 -13.22
N LEU A 130 -22.00 -30.42 -12.80
CA LEU A 130 -22.87 -30.70 -11.66
C LEU A 130 -24.35 -30.76 -12.09
N SER A 131 -25.20 -31.39 -11.29
CA SER A 131 -26.66 -31.19 -11.40
C SER A 131 -27.07 -29.84 -10.80
N ALA A 132 -28.22 -29.30 -11.21
CA ALA A 132 -28.75 -28.05 -10.68
C ALA A 132 -28.97 -28.13 -9.16
N GLU A 133 -29.52 -29.24 -8.66
CA GLU A 133 -29.75 -29.49 -7.23
C GLU A 133 -28.42 -29.56 -6.48
N ALA A 134 -27.44 -30.27 -7.04
CA ALA A 134 -26.09 -30.40 -6.51
C ALA A 134 -25.36 -29.05 -6.41
N LEU A 135 -25.58 -28.16 -7.37
CA LEU A 135 -25.05 -26.80 -7.34
C LEU A 135 -25.74 -25.98 -6.25
N VAL A 136 -27.08 -25.97 -6.22
CA VAL A 136 -27.86 -25.20 -5.22
C VAL A 136 -27.52 -25.61 -3.79
N ALA A 137 -27.42 -26.91 -3.51
CA ALA A 137 -27.03 -27.42 -2.20
C ALA A 137 -25.64 -26.92 -1.78
N ARG A 138 -24.66 -26.93 -2.71
CA ARG A 138 -23.30 -26.45 -2.46
C ARG A 138 -23.20 -24.92 -2.33
N LEU A 139 -24.07 -24.18 -3.01
CA LEU A 139 -24.19 -22.72 -2.87
C LEU A 139 -24.86 -22.32 -1.55
N ALA A 140 -25.76 -23.15 -1.03
CA ALA A 140 -26.44 -22.93 0.25
C ALA A 140 -25.58 -23.28 1.46
N ALA A 141 -24.65 -24.24 1.32
CA ALA A 141 -23.73 -24.64 2.37
C ALA A 141 -22.87 -23.44 2.85
N PRO A 142 -22.72 -23.23 4.18
CA PRO A 142 -21.88 -22.18 4.70
C PRO A 142 -20.45 -22.38 4.20
N THR A 143 -20.05 -21.49 3.29
CA THR A 143 -18.70 -21.53 2.72
C THR A 143 -17.74 -21.07 3.82
N THR A 144 -16.94 -21.98 4.37
CA THR A 144 -15.68 -21.57 4.97
C THR A 144 -14.89 -20.91 3.86
N VAL A 145 -14.73 -19.60 3.94
CA VAL A 145 -13.87 -18.85 3.02
C VAL A 145 -12.46 -19.40 3.26
N LEU A 146 -12.09 -20.43 2.51
CA LEU A 146 -10.70 -20.85 2.33
C LEU A 146 -10.04 -19.74 1.51
N GLY A 147 -9.84 -18.59 2.16
CA GLY A 147 -8.94 -17.58 1.67
C GLY A 147 -7.59 -18.25 1.49
N ARG A 148 -6.91 -17.94 0.38
CA ARG A 148 -5.51 -18.34 0.20
C ARG A 148 -4.79 -18.08 1.54
N PRO A 149 -4.06 -19.07 2.12
CA PRO A 149 -3.33 -18.87 3.35
C PRO A 149 -2.57 -17.57 3.26
N ARG A 150 -2.90 -16.61 4.13
CA ARG A 150 -2.28 -15.30 4.07
C ARG A 150 -0.82 -15.53 4.44
N PRO A 151 0.14 -15.19 3.57
CA PRO A 151 1.54 -15.39 3.93
C PRO A 151 1.82 -14.64 5.24
N PRO A 152 2.67 -15.20 6.11
CA PRO A 152 3.02 -14.57 7.36
C PRO A 152 3.49 -13.13 7.09
N MET A 153 3.09 -12.21 7.97
CA MET A 153 3.44 -10.80 7.78
C MET A 153 4.95 -10.64 7.69
N GLY A 154 5.45 -10.04 6.61
CA GLY A 154 6.87 -9.76 6.43
C GLY A 154 7.46 -8.91 7.56
N PRO A 155 8.77 -9.00 7.84
CA PRO A 155 9.42 -8.34 8.98
C PRO A 155 9.23 -6.82 9.00
N LEU A 156 9.40 -6.12 7.86
CA LEU A 156 9.18 -4.68 7.78
C LEU A 156 7.74 -4.29 8.13
N ARG A 157 6.77 -5.07 7.64
CA ARG A 157 5.35 -4.90 7.94
C ARG A 157 5.07 -5.11 9.43
N ARG A 158 5.73 -6.07 10.09
CA ARG A 158 5.59 -6.27 11.55
C ARG A 158 6.07 -5.06 12.35
N LEU A 159 7.19 -4.44 11.96
CA LEU A 159 7.69 -3.22 12.62
C LEU A 159 6.67 -2.07 12.51
N ARG A 160 6.13 -1.83 11.32
CA ARG A 160 5.07 -0.83 11.13
C ARG A 160 3.85 -1.08 12.03
N HIS A 161 3.41 -2.33 12.12
CA HIS A 161 2.26 -2.70 12.95
C HIS A 161 2.55 -2.53 14.45
N ARG A 162 3.78 -2.81 14.92
CA ARG A 162 4.19 -2.53 16.31
C ARG A 162 4.19 -1.02 16.61
N ALA A 163 4.57 -0.20 15.63
CA ALA A 163 4.44 1.25 15.69
C ALA A 163 2.98 1.74 15.56
N ARG A 164 2.00 0.82 15.42
CA ARG A 164 0.56 1.11 15.26
C ARG A 164 0.23 2.03 14.07
N LEU A 165 1.06 2.00 13.03
CA LEU A 165 0.88 2.84 11.84
C LEU A 165 0.16 2.10 10.72
N SER A 166 -0.76 2.79 10.05
CA SER A 166 -1.22 2.36 8.73
C SER A 166 -0.10 2.57 7.70
N GLN A 167 -0.17 1.87 6.57
CA GLN A 167 0.82 2.03 5.49
C GLN A 167 0.86 3.48 4.97
N ALA A 168 -0.29 4.15 4.87
CA ALA A 168 -0.37 5.55 4.45
C ALA A 168 0.29 6.50 5.47
N ARG A 169 0.01 6.31 6.78
CA ARG A 169 0.63 7.15 7.84
C ARG A 169 2.13 6.92 7.95
N ALA A 170 2.58 5.67 7.85
CA ALA A 170 4.01 5.35 7.82
C ALA A 170 4.74 5.98 6.63
N ALA A 171 4.15 5.88 5.44
CA ALA A 171 4.71 6.47 4.23
C ALA A 171 4.80 8.00 4.34
N ALA A 172 3.75 8.66 4.81
CA ALA A 172 3.74 10.10 5.06
C ALA A 172 4.78 10.52 6.12
N ALA A 173 4.81 9.84 7.27
CA ALA A 173 5.77 10.13 8.34
C ALA A 173 7.23 9.93 7.91
N ALA A 174 7.49 8.94 7.06
CA ALA A 174 8.82 8.67 6.53
C ALA A 174 9.14 9.44 5.23
N GLY A 175 8.23 10.26 4.71
CA GLY A 175 8.42 10.97 3.43
C GLY A 175 8.76 10.04 2.26
N VAL A 176 8.04 8.91 2.13
CA VAL A 176 8.18 7.95 1.03
C VAL A 176 6.85 7.71 0.33
N ASP A 177 6.87 7.21 -0.89
CA ASP A 177 5.64 6.79 -1.57
C ASP A 177 5.02 5.57 -0.88
N ARG A 178 3.67 5.57 -0.76
CA ARG A 178 2.94 4.49 -0.08
C ARG A 178 3.07 3.17 -0.84
N HIS A 179 3.07 3.20 -2.17
CA HIS A 179 3.10 1.98 -2.99
C HIS A 179 4.50 1.37 -2.95
N ALA A 180 5.56 2.19 -2.97
CA ALA A 180 6.94 1.78 -2.73
C ALA A 180 7.07 1.08 -1.38
N LEU A 181 6.55 1.67 -0.28
CA LEU A 181 6.52 1.01 1.02
C LEU A 181 5.80 -0.35 0.98
N GLY A 182 4.68 -0.43 0.27
CA GLY A 182 3.93 -1.67 0.09
C GLY A 182 4.65 -2.73 -0.74
N GLN A 183 5.54 -2.33 -1.65
CA GLN A 183 6.43 -3.23 -2.39
C GLN A 183 7.49 -3.78 -1.44
N TRP A 184 8.20 -2.92 -0.71
CA TRP A 184 9.23 -3.33 0.24
C TRP A 184 8.69 -4.25 1.34
N GLU A 185 7.48 -3.99 1.85
CA GLU A 185 6.82 -4.86 2.84
C GLU A 185 6.50 -6.27 2.34
N ARG A 186 6.39 -6.44 1.02
CA ARG A 186 6.20 -7.74 0.37
C ARG A 186 7.53 -8.39 -0.06
N GLY A 187 8.66 -7.76 0.25
CA GLY A 187 9.98 -8.19 -0.21
C GLY A 187 10.23 -7.90 -1.69
N ALA A 188 9.46 -6.98 -2.31
CA ALA A 188 9.66 -6.56 -3.68
C ALA A 188 10.45 -5.24 -3.72
N GLY A 189 11.59 -5.25 -4.42
CA GLY A 189 12.48 -4.10 -4.57
C GLY A 189 13.29 -3.78 -3.31
N THR A 190 14.27 -2.89 -3.47
CA THR A 190 15.21 -2.50 -2.42
C THR A 190 14.98 -1.04 -2.01
N PRO A 191 14.59 -0.75 -0.76
CA PRO A 191 14.47 0.63 -0.30
C PRO A 191 15.84 1.33 -0.28
N PRO A 192 15.93 2.61 -0.67
CA PRO A 192 17.16 3.36 -0.53
C PRO A 192 17.51 3.57 0.96
N LEU A 193 18.80 3.76 1.25
CA LEU A 193 19.31 3.96 2.62
C LEU A 193 18.62 5.11 3.36
N SER A 194 18.33 6.21 2.66
CA SER A 194 17.55 7.32 3.21
C SER A 194 16.13 6.93 3.61
N ALA A 195 15.45 6.07 2.83
CA ALA A 195 14.13 5.56 3.20
C ALA A 195 14.22 4.66 4.44
N ILE A 196 15.26 3.82 4.54
CA ILE A 196 15.51 3.00 5.74
C ILE A 196 15.68 3.87 6.99
N ARG A 197 16.52 4.91 6.92
CA ARG A 197 16.68 5.88 8.01
C ARG A 197 15.38 6.58 8.39
N ARG A 198 14.60 7.05 7.40
CA ARG A 198 13.33 7.75 7.66
C ARG A 198 12.26 6.81 8.22
N LEU A 199 12.17 5.58 7.74
CA LEU A 199 11.27 4.54 8.27
C LEU A 199 11.64 4.16 9.70
N ALA A 200 12.94 4.05 10.01
CA ALA A 200 13.41 3.81 11.37
C ALA A 200 12.95 4.91 12.35
N SER A 201 13.08 6.17 11.95
CA SER A 201 12.53 7.31 12.71
C SER A 201 11.02 7.21 12.86
N ALA A 202 10.28 6.92 11.78
CA ALA A 202 8.82 6.82 11.81
C ALA A 202 8.33 5.64 12.67
N TYR A 203 9.09 4.55 12.75
CA TYR A 203 8.73 3.37 13.52
C TYR A 203 9.20 3.42 14.98
N GLY A 204 10.04 4.40 15.34
CA GLY A 204 10.70 4.43 16.65
C GLY A 204 11.60 3.21 16.87
N ALA A 205 12.25 2.72 15.81
CA ALA A 205 13.04 1.49 15.82
C ALA A 205 14.50 1.76 15.41
N PRO A 206 15.47 0.98 15.92
CA PRO A 206 16.86 1.10 15.48
C PRO A 206 17.02 0.91 13.97
N VAL A 207 17.85 1.74 13.32
CA VAL A 207 17.99 1.68 11.86
C VAL A 207 18.46 0.32 11.37
N ALA A 208 19.38 -0.33 12.08
CA ALA A 208 19.86 -1.67 11.75
C ALA A 208 18.74 -2.73 11.81
N GLN A 209 17.74 -2.55 12.68
CA GLN A 209 16.58 -3.45 12.75
C GLN A 209 15.68 -3.26 11.52
N VAL A 210 15.44 -2.02 11.10
CA VAL A 210 14.65 -1.71 9.90
C VAL A 210 15.36 -2.17 8.63
N ALA A 211 16.67 -1.96 8.54
CA ALA A 211 17.49 -2.43 7.41
C ALA A 211 17.39 -3.95 7.25
N ARG A 212 17.67 -4.72 8.31
CA ARG A 212 17.54 -6.18 8.31
C ARG A 212 16.11 -6.63 7.98
N ALA A 213 15.11 -5.93 8.50
CA ALA A 213 13.71 -6.21 8.19
C ALA A 213 13.32 -5.91 6.74
N ALA A 214 14.07 -5.07 6.04
CA ALA A 214 13.93 -4.80 4.62
C ALA A 214 14.86 -5.67 3.75
N GLY A 215 15.63 -6.59 4.34
CA GLY A 215 16.60 -7.42 3.63
C GLY A 215 17.86 -6.67 3.20
N ILE A 216 18.19 -5.57 3.86
CA ILE A 216 19.38 -4.75 3.59
C ILE A 216 20.38 -4.94 4.73
N GLU A 217 21.60 -5.33 4.37
CA GLU A 217 22.73 -5.22 5.27
C GLU A 217 23.22 -3.77 5.28
N PRO A 218 23.24 -3.07 6.44
CA PRO A 218 23.73 -1.71 6.51
C PRO A 218 25.18 -1.63 6.00
N PRO A 219 25.51 -0.70 5.08
CA PRO A 219 26.88 -0.54 4.63
C PRO A 219 27.80 -0.23 5.81
N HIS A 220 28.90 -0.97 5.94
CA HIS A 220 29.91 -0.74 6.98
C HIS A 220 30.49 0.68 6.93
N LEU A 221 30.47 1.33 5.75
CA LEU A 221 30.91 2.71 5.53
C LEU A 221 30.05 3.77 6.23
N LEU A 222 28.91 3.40 6.83
CA LEU A 222 28.18 4.28 7.75
C LEU A 222 28.85 4.37 9.13
N ASP A 223 29.71 3.41 9.48
CA ASP A 223 30.47 3.38 10.73
C ASP A 223 31.86 3.99 10.50
N ARG A 224 32.06 5.19 11.04
CA ARG A 224 33.31 5.95 10.92
C ARG A 224 34.51 5.23 11.49
N ALA A 225 34.33 4.39 12.51
CA ALA A 225 35.41 3.65 13.14
C ALA A 225 35.99 2.56 12.21
N ARG A 226 35.29 2.24 11.11
CA ARG A 226 35.66 1.20 10.15
C ARG A 226 36.27 1.72 8.86
N TRP A 227 36.36 3.04 8.69
CA TRP A 227 36.95 3.64 7.50
C TRP A 227 38.44 3.32 7.41
N ARG A 228 38.92 3.05 6.20
CA ARG A 228 40.33 2.81 5.89
C ARG A 228 40.80 3.71 4.75
N PRO A 229 42.12 3.97 4.65
CA PRO A 229 42.68 4.69 3.52
C PRO A 229 42.21 4.11 2.18
N GLY A 230 41.77 4.97 1.26
CA GLY A 230 41.16 4.59 -0.01
C GLY A 230 39.63 4.39 -0.01
N ASP A 231 38.96 4.38 1.14
CA ASP A 231 37.50 4.21 1.21
C ASP A 231 36.72 5.48 0.81
N LEU A 232 37.37 6.64 0.70
CA LEU A 232 36.72 7.94 0.51
C LEU A 232 35.65 7.95 -0.61
N PRO A 233 35.87 7.39 -1.82
CA PRO A 233 34.84 7.32 -2.86
C PRO A 233 33.57 6.60 -2.40
N GLY A 234 33.74 5.48 -1.68
CA GLY A 234 32.66 4.70 -1.10
C GLY A 234 31.96 5.44 0.04
N VAL A 235 32.73 6.10 0.90
CA VAL A 235 32.21 6.91 2.03
C VAL A 235 31.33 8.05 1.52
N ILE A 236 31.82 8.84 0.55
CA ILE A 236 31.07 9.95 -0.04
C ILE A 236 29.73 9.45 -0.61
N ARG A 237 29.76 8.40 -1.42
CA ARG A 237 28.55 7.80 -2.02
C ARG A 237 27.58 7.30 -0.94
N THR A 238 28.08 6.56 0.05
CA THR A 238 27.26 5.98 1.12
C THR A 238 26.60 7.06 1.97
N LEU A 239 27.36 8.06 2.41
CA LEU A 239 26.84 9.19 3.20
C LEU A 239 25.84 10.03 2.38
N ARG A 240 26.09 10.21 1.08
CA ARG A 240 25.17 10.88 0.16
C ARG A 240 23.82 10.14 0.09
N GLU A 241 23.85 8.82 -0.16
CA GLU A 241 22.66 7.99 -0.25
C GLU A 241 21.90 7.89 1.07
N TRP A 242 22.63 7.83 2.19
CA TRP A 242 22.07 7.87 3.54
C TRP A 242 21.37 9.21 3.86
N ALA A 243 21.98 10.32 3.45
CA ALA A 243 21.37 11.64 3.52
C ALA A 243 20.17 11.78 2.58
N GLY A 244 20.09 10.94 1.53
CA GLY A 244 19.05 10.99 0.51
C GLY A 244 19.29 12.07 -0.53
N LEU A 245 20.56 12.38 -0.77
CA LEU A 245 20.98 13.43 -1.70
C LEU A 245 21.29 12.84 -3.08
N THR A 246 20.95 13.58 -4.12
CA THR A 246 21.50 13.41 -5.46
C THR A 246 22.92 13.97 -5.52
N GLN A 247 23.70 13.57 -6.53
CA GLN A 247 25.04 14.14 -6.74
C GLN A 247 24.99 15.66 -6.94
N GLY A 248 23.95 16.17 -7.62
CA GLY A 248 23.77 17.61 -7.81
C GLY A 248 23.43 18.36 -6.53
N GLU A 249 22.64 17.77 -5.63
CA GLU A 249 22.35 18.38 -4.33
C GLU A 249 23.58 18.41 -3.42
N LEU A 250 24.39 17.34 -3.41
CA LEU A 250 25.67 17.34 -2.70
C LEU A 250 26.62 18.39 -3.28
N ALA A 251 26.69 18.49 -4.61
CA ALA A 251 27.52 19.48 -5.28
C ALA A 251 27.12 20.91 -4.92
N ARG A 252 25.82 21.20 -4.91
CA ARG A 252 25.28 22.50 -4.47
C ARG A 252 25.64 22.80 -3.01
N ARG A 253 25.52 21.83 -2.10
CA ARG A 253 25.95 21.99 -0.69
C ARG A 253 27.44 22.26 -0.56
N CYS A 254 28.25 21.66 -1.42
CA CYS A 254 29.70 21.85 -1.43
C CYS A 254 30.15 23.04 -2.30
N GLY A 255 29.22 23.77 -2.92
CA GLY A 255 29.54 24.86 -3.85
C GLY A 255 30.48 24.44 -4.98
N CYS A 256 30.21 23.29 -5.61
CA CYS A 256 30.99 22.74 -6.72
C CYS A 256 30.07 22.19 -7.84
N SER A 257 30.67 21.61 -8.88
CA SER A 257 29.92 20.99 -9.98
C SER A 257 29.52 19.55 -9.67
N THR A 258 28.39 19.11 -10.21
CA THR A 258 27.95 17.70 -10.15
C THR A 258 29.01 16.74 -10.73
N ALA A 259 29.73 17.19 -11.76
CA ALA A 259 30.82 16.41 -12.36
C ALA A 259 31.95 16.12 -11.38
N ALA A 260 32.28 17.06 -10.48
CA ALA A 260 33.30 16.86 -9.45
C ALA A 260 32.88 15.80 -8.44
N VAL A 261 31.63 15.84 -7.94
CA VAL A 261 31.09 14.78 -7.05
C VAL A 261 31.16 13.41 -7.74
N ARG A 262 30.79 13.35 -9.02
CA ARG A 262 30.86 12.12 -9.82
C ARG A 262 32.28 11.58 -9.96
N THR A 263 33.30 12.42 -10.09
CA THR A 263 34.69 11.95 -10.18
C THR A 263 35.26 11.51 -8.84
N TRP A 264 34.82 12.11 -7.73
CA TRP A 264 35.19 11.65 -6.38
C TRP A 264 34.58 10.28 -6.06
N GLU A 265 33.28 10.09 -6.32
CA GLU A 265 32.58 8.81 -6.07
C GLU A 265 33.10 7.66 -6.94
N SER A 266 33.71 7.97 -8.09
CA SER A 266 34.31 6.99 -8.99
C SER A 266 35.82 6.81 -8.78
N ALA A 267 36.39 7.36 -7.72
CA ALA A 267 37.84 7.31 -7.41
C ALA A 267 38.77 7.90 -8.50
N ARG A 268 38.23 8.69 -9.45
CA ARG A 268 39.06 9.28 -10.53
C ARG A 268 39.86 10.47 -10.06
N VAL A 269 39.36 11.20 -9.07
CA VAL A 269 39.97 12.40 -8.52
C VAL A 269 39.80 12.38 -7.01
N VAL A 270 40.87 12.70 -6.28
CA VAL A 270 40.82 12.94 -4.84
C VAL A 270 40.40 14.41 -4.60
N PRO A 271 39.36 14.69 -3.79
CA PRO A 271 38.96 16.06 -3.49
C PRO A 271 40.07 16.81 -2.75
N SER A 272 40.25 18.10 -3.07
CA SER A 272 41.23 18.94 -2.37
C SER A 272 40.85 19.14 -0.89
N GLY A 273 41.81 19.53 -0.04
CA GLY A 273 41.55 19.73 1.40
C GLY A 273 40.40 20.71 1.70
N ARG A 274 40.28 21.79 0.93
CA ARG A 274 39.12 22.71 0.99
C ARG A 274 37.80 21.98 0.72
N MET A 275 37.78 21.05 -0.21
CA MET A 275 36.59 20.30 -0.58
C MET A 275 36.26 19.17 0.41
N VAL A 276 37.27 18.53 0.98
CA VAL A 276 37.12 17.59 2.09
C VAL A 276 36.42 18.26 3.26
N ALA A 277 36.85 19.47 3.67
CA ALA A 277 36.20 20.23 4.73
C ALA A 277 34.73 20.59 4.40
N ARG A 278 34.42 20.86 3.13
CA ARG A 278 33.02 21.11 2.69
C ARG A 278 32.17 19.85 2.70
N LEU A 279 32.72 18.70 2.35
CA LEU A 279 32.04 17.40 2.44
C LEU A 279 31.74 17.05 3.90
N GLU A 280 32.70 17.26 4.81
CA GLU A 280 32.51 17.07 6.26
C GLU A 280 31.35 17.93 6.76
N LEU A 281 31.35 19.23 6.45
CA LEU A 281 30.25 20.13 6.79
C LEU A 281 28.92 19.68 6.19
N ALA A 282 28.90 19.30 4.90
CA ALA A 282 27.68 18.88 4.20
C ALA A 282 27.04 17.61 4.79
N PHE A 283 27.86 16.73 5.37
CA PHE A 283 27.43 15.51 6.05
C PHE A 283 27.30 15.64 7.57
N GLY A 284 27.65 16.79 8.15
CA GLY A 284 27.62 17.01 9.60
C GLY A 284 28.70 16.23 10.36
N LEU A 285 29.84 16.00 9.73
CA LEU A 285 30.99 15.33 10.33
C LEU A 285 31.90 16.34 11.05
N PRO A 286 32.61 15.93 12.13
CA PRO A 286 33.69 16.71 12.71
C PRO A 286 34.81 16.97 11.69
N ALA A 287 35.51 18.09 11.88
CA ALA A 287 36.66 18.43 11.06
C ALA A 287 37.74 17.33 11.10
N GLY A 288 38.25 16.95 9.93
CA GLY A 288 39.26 15.89 9.78
C GLY A 288 38.72 14.47 9.84
N ALA A 289 37.40 14.26 9.99
CA ALA A 289 36.80 12.94 10.00
C ALA A 289 37.09 12.13 8.73
N LEU A 290 37.11 12.76 7.56
CA LEU A 290 37.32 12.08 6.28
C LEU A 290 38.80 11.70 6.04
N GLN A 291 39.73 12.16 6.88
CA GLN A 291 41.15 11.83 6.75
C GLN A 291 41.42 10.33 6.95
N ALA A 292 40.62 9.65 7.77
CA ALA A 292 40.74 8.20 7.94
C ALA A 292 40.36 7.39 6.68
N ALA A 293 39.65 8.01 5.74
CA ALA A 293 39.17 7.39 4.50
C ALA A 293 39.98 7.81 3.25
N LEU A 294 40.82 8.85 3.37
CA LEU A 294 41.77 9.29 2.35
C LEU A 294 42.91 8.27 2.23
#